data_AF-A0A7Y8HK38-F1
#
_entry.id   AF-A0A7Y8HK38-F1
#
_cell.length_a   1.000
_cell.length_b   1.000
_cell.length_c   1.000
_cell.angle_alpha   90.00
_cell.angle_beta   90.00
_cell.angle_gamma   90.00
#
_symmetry.space_group_name_H-M   'P 1'
#
loop_
_entity.id
_entity.type
_entity.pdbx_description
1 polymer ?
#
loop_
_entity_poly.entity_id
_entity_poly.type
_entity_poly.pdbx_seq_one_letter_code
_entity_poly.pdbx_strand_id
1 'polypeptide(L)'
;MKTGPGFRFVVNKVYTIPGRGTVVTGKVEKGAVSVGDEIGFIGADGQLSRANVSAIEVSRRLVEAAQEGQEASILLEGLRKGQIAQGTVLMEAPEAPPISVSPTAAEKSYYEPVSPSYSSPGPEPIAPSAGVGRFVIYILIGLLILVLLLLLQGKMDLQDWDPRKWDPRKLDPRKKRTSIQPPAVRAELDSFIPFFVSAGEGKGKGDSNL
;
A
#
# COMPACT_ATOMS: atom_id res chain seq x y z
N MET A 1 -7.25 -9.92 -23.72
CA MET A 1 -7.92 -9.26 -24.86
C MET A 1 -7.17 -7.95 -25.12
N LYS A 2 -7.40 -7.26 -26.24
CA LYS A 2 -6.81 -5.94 -26.48
C LYS A 2 -7.92 -4.91 -26.27
N THR A 3 -7.58 -3.73 -25.73
CA THR A 3 -8.52 -2.60 -25.62
C THR A 3 -9.15 -2.29 -26.99
N GLY A 4 -10.34 -1.71 -27.00
CA GLY A 4 -10.98 -1.28 -28.25
C GLY A 4 -10.13 -0.23 -28.99
N PRO A 5 -10.20 -0.18 -30.34
CA PRO A 5 -9.34 0.70 -31.13
C PRO A 5 -9.53 2.17 -30.75
N GLY A 6 -8.43 2.82 -30.38
CA GLY A 6 -8.43 4.22 -29.96
C GLY A 6 -9.06 4.44 -28.57
N PHE A 7 -8.95 3.44 -27.68
CA PHE A 7 -9.38 3.56 -26.29
C PHE A 7 -8.82 4.82 -25.63
N ARG A 8 -9.72 5.59 -25.01
CA ARG A 8 -9.39 6.78 -24.25
C ARG A 8 -10.27 6.88 -23.01
N PHE A 9 -9.64 7.01 -21.86
CA PHE A 9 -10.32 7.19 -20.58
C PHE A 9 -9.71 8.36 -19.81
N VAL A 10 -10.53 9.36 -19.48
CA VAL A 10 -10.07 10.56 -18.78
C VAL A 10 -10.27 10.38 -17.28
N VAL A 11 -9.17 10.46 -16.53
CA VAL A 11 -9.14 10.26 -15.08
C VAL A 11 -9.62 11.53 -14.36
N ASN A 12 -10.70 11.41 -13.61
CA ASN A 12 -11.26 12.48 -12.77
C ASN A 12 -10.81 12.37 -11.32
N LYS A 13 -10.70 11.15 -10.77
CA LYS A 13 -10.29 10.92 -9.38
C LYS A 13 -9.34 9.74 -9.30
N VAL A 14 -8.43 9.79 -8.34
CA VAL A 14 -7.41 8.77 -8.09
C VAL A 14 -7.37 8.42 -6.62
N TYR A 15 -7.39 7.13 -6.32
CA TYR A 15 -7.32 6.59 -4.96
C TYR A 15 -6.31 5.43 -4.94
N THR A 16 -5.25 5.55 -4.15
CA THR A 16 -4.30 4.43 -3.97
C THR A 16 -4.64 3.66 -2.70
N ILE A 17 -4.88 2.35 -2.86
CA ILE A 17 -5.14 1.42 -1.76
C ILE A 17 -3.85 0.61 -1.54
N PRO A 18 -3.17 0.78 -0.38
CA PRO A 18 -1.95 0.04 -0.07
C PRO A 18 -2.15 -1.48 -0.23
N GLY A 19 -1.25 -2.14 -0.97
CA GLY A 19 -1.29 -3.59 -1.19
C GLY A 19 -2.37 -4.08 -2.16
N ARG A 20 -3.23 -3.22 -2.70
CA ARG A 20 -4.26 -3.59 -3.69
C ARG A 20 -4.08 -2.93 -5.05
N GLY A 21 -3.58 -1.70 -5.09
CA GLY A 21 -3.33 -0.98 -6.34
C GLY A 21 -3.87 0.45 -6.31
N THR A 22 -4.06 1.04 -7.49
CA THR A 22 -4.63 2.38 -7.64
C THR A 22 -5.95 2.30 -8.38
N VAL A 23 -7.01 2.81 -7.75
CA VAL A 23 -8.33 2.95 -8.36
C VAL A 23 -8.41 4.32 -9.01
N VAL A 24 -8.77 4.35 -10.28
CA VAL A 24 -9.03 5.57 -11.04
C VAL A 24 -10.49 5.63 -11.44
N THR A 25 -11.14 6.77 -11.25
CA THR A 25 -12.51 7.00 -11.67
C THR A 25 -12.54 8.05 -12.76
N GLY A 26 -13.37 7.85 -13.77
CA GLY A 26 -13.37 8.67 -14.97
C GLY A 26 -14.44 8.23 -15.96
N LYS A 27 -14.35 8.76 -17.17
CA LYS A 27 -15.27 8.44 -18.27
C LYS A 27 -14.51 7.82 -19.44
N VAL A 28 -15.06 6.76 -20.00
CA VAL A 28 -14.58 6.23 -21.29
C VAL A 28 -15.04 7.21 -22.37
N GLU A 29 -14.11 8.01 -22.89
CA GLU A 29 -14.41 8.97 -23.96
C GLU A 29 -14.49 8.28 -25.32
N LYS A 30 -13.71 7.21 -25.51
CA LYS A 30 -13.70 6.45 -26.76
C LYS A 30 -13.32 5.00 -26.52
N GLY A 31 -13.91 4.09 -27.28
CA GLY A 31 -13.55 2.67 -27.29
C GLY A 31 -14.07 1.92 -26.07
N ALA A 32 -13.34 0.88 -25.66
CA ALA A 32 -13.71 0.02 -24.54
C ALA A 32 -12.48 -0.55 -23.84
N VAL A 33 -12.64 -0.90 -22.56
CA VAL A 33 -11.63 -1.56 -21.74
C VAL A 33 -12.26 -2.73 -21.00
N SER A 34 -11.54 -3.84 -20.93
CA SER A 34 -11.94 -5.07 -20.26
C SER A 34 -11.02 -5.42 -19.10
N VAL A 35 -11.54 -6.18 -18.16
CA VAL A 35 -10.72 -6.77 -17.09
C VAL A 35 -9.67 -7.69 -17.73
N GLY A 36 -8.43 -7.56 -17.26
CA GLY A 36 -7.25 -8.27 -17.79
C GLY A 36 -6.53 -7.54 -18.92
N ASP A 37 -7.03 -6.38 -19.39
CA ASP A 37 -6.33 -5.58 -20.39
C ASP A 37 -5.11 -4.86 -19.77
N GLU A 38 -4.07 -4.70 -20.58
CA GLU A 38 -2.95 -3.79 -20.29
C GLU A 38 -3.23 -2.44 -20.95
N ILE A 39 -3.07 -1.36 -20.18
CA ILE A 39 -3.30 0.02 -20.62
C ILE A 39 -2.04 0.86 -20.46
N GLY A 40 -1.88 1.84 -21.34
CA GLY A 40 -0.81 2.83 -21.31
C GLY A 40 -1.28 4.16 -20.74
N PHE A 41 -0.35 4.94 -20.19
CA PHE A 41 -0.58 6.32 -19.78
C PHE A 41 0.75 7.08 -19.69
N ILE A 42 0.71 8.40 -19.72
CA ILE A 42 1.87 9.25 -19.42
C ILE A 42 1.89 9.51 -17.91
N GLY A 43 2.94 9.05 -17.25
CA GLY A 43 3.13 9.26 -15.82
C GLY A 43 3.44 10.71 -15.47
N ALA A 44 3.41 11.04 -14.18
CA ALA A 44 3.77 12.36 -13.68
C ALA A 44 5.24 12.76 -13.98
N ASP A 45 6.10 11.79 -14.29
CA ASP A 45 7.49 11.96 -14.75
C ASP A 45 7.60 12.22 -16.26
N GLY A 46 6.47 12.31 -16.98
CA GLY A 46 6.42 12.48 -18.43
C GLY A 46 6.75 11.22 -19.21
N GLN A 47 6.97 10.08 -18.55
CA GLN A 47 7.32 8.83 -19.21
C GLN A 47 6.10 7.98 -19.50
N LEU A 48 6.17 7.26 -20.62
CA LEU A 48 5.17 6.28 -21.00
C LEU A 48 5.25 5.06 -20.09
N SER A 49 4.18 4.84 -19.34
CA SER A 49 4.05 3.76 -18.37
C SER A 49 2.87 2.86 -18.73
N ARG A 50 2.87 1.64 -18.18
CA ARG A 50 1.79 0.66 -18.36
C ARG A 50 1.23 0.21 -17.03
N ALA A 51 -0.02 -0.24 -17.05
CA ALA A 51 -0.68 -0.85 -15.91
C ALA A 51 -1.64 -1.94 -16.38
N ASN A 52 -1.92 -2.90 -15.52
CA ASN A 52 -2.91 -3.94 -15.77
C ASN A 52 -4.25 -3.57 -15.13
N VAL A 53 -5.34 -3.81 -15.85
CA VAL A 53 -6.70 -3.62 -15.37
C VAL A 53 -7.14 -4.89 -14.65
N SER A 54 -7.34 -4.84 -13.33
CA SER A 54 -7.74 -6.02 -12.55
C SER A 54 -9.21 -6.06 -12.16
N ALA A 55 -9.88 -4.91 -12.11
CA ALA A 55 -11.33 -4.84 -11.89
C ALA A 55 -11.91 -3.57 -12.49
N ILE A 56 -13.16 -3.66 -12.96
CA ILE A 56 -13.93 -2.53 -13.48
C ILE A 56 -15.27 -2.48 -12.76
N GLU A 57 -15.66 -1.27 -12.35
CA GLU A 57 -16.95 -1.00 -11.70
C GLU A 57 -17.67 0.11 -12.45
N VAL A 58 -18.92 -0.13 -12.84
CA VAL A 58 -19.82 0.87 -13.46
C VAL A 58 -21.09 0.94 -12.62
N SER A 59 -21.50 2.15 -12.23
CA SER A 59 -22.74 2.36 -11.46
C SER A 59 -22.87 1.47 -10.21
N ARG A 60 -21.78 1.28 -9.46
CA ARG A 60 -21.73 0.42 -8.25
C ARG A 60 -21.89 -1.09 -8.49
N ARG A 61 -21.56 -1.55 -9.69
CA ARG A 61 -21.56 -2.98 -10.05
C ARG A 61 -20.24 -3.35 -10.70
N LEU A 62 -19.69 -4.50 -10.30
CA LEU A 62 -18.56 -5.10 -11.01
C LEU A 62 -19.02 -5.56 -12.38
N VAL A 63 -18.25 -5.20 -13.41
CA VAL A 63 -18.51 -5.54 -14.80
C VAL A 63 -17.22 -6.05 -15.44
N GLU A 64 -17.36 -6.83 -16.50
CA GLU A 64 -16.21 -7.36 -17.23
C GLU A 64 -15.59 -6.32 -18.19
N ALA A 65 -16.36 -5.31 -18.60
CA ALA A 65 -15.91 -4.26 -19.50
C ALA A 65 -16.65 -2.94 -19.26
N ALA A 66 -15.98 -1.83 -19.54
CA ALA A 66 -16.59 -0.50 -19.65
C ALA A 66 -16.53 -0.01 -21.10
N GLN A 67 -17.64 0.57 -21.56
CA GLN A 67 -17.82 1.05 -22.93
C GLN A 67 -17.84 2.58 -22.98
N GLU A 68 -17.63 3.10 -24.19
CA GLU A 68 -17.74 4.52 -24.52
C GLU A 68 -18.98 5.18 -23.91
N GLY A 69 -18.79 6.37 -23.35
CA GLY A 69 -19.82 7.15 -22.68
C GLY A 69 -20.06 6.77 -21.22
N GLN A 70 -19.57 5.63 -20.73
CA GLN A 70 -19.77 5.20 -19.35
C GLN A 70 -18.79 5.85 -18.38
N GLU A 71 -19.30 6.19 -17.19
CA GLU A 71 -18.46 6.47 -16.03
C GLU A 71 -18.08 5.15 -15.35
N ALA A 72 -16.78 4.94 -15.17
CA ALA A 72 -16.25 3.73 -14.59
C ALA A 72 -15.18 4.03 -13.53
N SER A 73 -15.07 3.12 -12.57
CA SER A 73 -13.93 3.00 -11.66
C SER A 73 -13.11 1.78 -12.05
N ILE A 74 -11.81 1.97 -12.28
CA ILE A 74 -10.90 0.94 -12.77
C ILE A 74 -9.82 0.73 -11.73
N LEU A 75 -9.63 -0.51 -11.26
CA LEU A 75 -8.51 -0.89 -10.42
C LEU A 75 -7.31 -1.23 -11.30
N LEU A 76 -6.23 -0.48 -11.11
CA LEU A 76 -4.97 -0.62 -11.81
C LEU A 76 -3.89 -1.18 -10.89
N GLU A 77 -3.18 -2.18 -11.39
CA GLU A 77 -2.07 -2.84 -10.70
C GLU A 77 -0.72 -2.50 -11.37
N GLY A 78 0.38 -2.70 -10.63
CA GLY A 78 1.73 -2.40 -11.11
C GLY A 78 2.17 -0.94 -11.02
N LEU A 79 1.33 -0.08 -10.43
CA LEU A 79 1.60 1.35 -10.31
C LEU A 79 2.35 1.72 -9.03
N ARG A 80 3.27 2.67 -9.15
CA ARG A 80 3.88 3.35 -8.00
C ARG A 80 2.93 4.44 -7.47
N LYS A 81 3.06 4.76 -6.17
CA LYS A 81 2.26 5.83 -5.55
C LYS A 81 2.54 7.17 -6.25
N GLY A 82 1.49 7.86 -6.68
CA GLY A 82 1.59 9.17 -7.32
C GLY A 82 1.99 9.15 -8.80
N GLN A 83 2.08 7.96 -9.43
CA GLN A 83 2.43 7.86 -10.85
C GLN A 83 1.30 8.34 -11.77
N ILE A 84 0.05 8.26 -11.32
CA ILE A 84 -1.16 8.77 -11.99
C ILE A 84 -1.75 9.90 -11.15
N ALA A 85 -2.20 10.95 -11.83
CA ALA A 85 -2.90 12.09 -11.24
C ALA A 85 -4.26 12.34 -11.92
N GLN A 86 -5.08 13.19 -11.31
CA GLN A 86 -6.29 13.69 -11.97
C GLN A 86 -5.92 14.43 -13.27
N GLY A 87 -6.71 14.23 -14.32
CA GLY A 87 -6.46 14.74 -15.67
C GLY A 87 -5.60 13.81 -16.54
N THR A 88 -5.01 12.75 -15.97
CA THR A 88 -4.29 11.74 -16.75
C THR A 88 -5.25 11.05 -17.72
N VAL A 89 -4.76 10.73 -18.92
CA VAL A 89 -5.50 9.99 -19.93
C VAL A 89 -4.92 8.57 -20.02
N LEU A 90 -5.78 7.57 -19.84
CA LEU A 90 -5.45 6.18 -20.12
C LEU A 90 -5.75 5.89 -21.59
N MET A 91 -4.89 5.10 -22.20
CA MET A 91 -4.96 4.74 -23.61
C MET A 91 -4.59 3.28 -23.82
N GLU A 92 -4.83 2.80 -25.04
CA GLU A 92 -4.33 1.49 -25.49
C GLU A 92 -2.82 1.38 -25.21
N ALA A 93 -2.40 0.24 -24.66
CA ALA A 93 -0.99 0.01 -24.41
C ALA A 93 -0.22 -0.03 -25.74
N PRO A 94 0.89 0.70 -25.87
CA PRO A 94 1.72 0.66 -27.07
C PRO A 94 2.29 -0.75 -27.27
N GLU A 95 2.42 -1.21 -28.51
CA GLU A 95 2.83 -2.60 -28.81
C GLU A 95 4.28 -2.92 -28.40
N ALA A 96 5.16 -1.92 -28.34
CA ALA A 96 6.56 -2.09 -27.94
C ALA A 96 6.77 -1.86 -26.42
N PRO A 97 7.43 -2.77 -25.68
CA PRO A 97 7.77 -2.55 -24.27
C PRO A 97 8.49 -1.19 -24.13
N PRO A 98 8.26 -0.43 -23.04
CA PRO A 98 8.87 0.88 -22.89
C PRO A 98 10.37 0.73 -23.04
N ILE A 99 10.89 1.17 -24.19
CA ILE A 99 12.32 1.15 -24.46
C ILE A 99 12.93 2.03 -23.39
N SER A 100 13.84 1.48 -22.59
CA SER A 100 14.66 2.27 -21.67
C SER A 100 15.54 3.17 -22.51
N VAL A 101 14.98 4.30 -22.97
CA VAL A 101 15.74 5.34 -23.64
C VAL A 101 16.61 6.01 -22.58
N SER A 102 17.81 5.47 -22.36
CA SER A 102 18.92 6.34 -21.94
C SER A 102 18.94 7.49 -22.94
N PRO A 103 18.97 8.76 -22.51
CA PRO A 103 18.89 9.90 -23.41
C PRO A 103 20.13 9.89 -24.32
N THR A 104 19.99 9.25 -25.47
CA THR A 104 20.98 9.33 -26.53
C THR A 104 20.60 10.55 -27.34
N ALA A 105 21.58 11.43 -27.47
CA ALA A 105 21.42 12.78 -27.97
C ALA A 105 20.72 12.85 -29.33
N ALA A 106 19.81 13.82 -29.41
CA ALA A 106 19.41 14.59 -30.59
C ALA A 106 18.65 13.87 -31.72
N GLU A 107 17.34 14.13 -31.78
CA GLU A 107 16.77 14.72 -32.99
C GLU A 107 15.74 15.80 -32.59
N LYS A 108 16.10 17.06 -32.85
CA LYS A 108 15.32 18.24 -32.48
C LYS A 108 14.40 18.59 -33.65
N SER A 109 13.30 17.85 -33.81
CA SER A 109 12.22 18.28 -34.70
C SER A 109 11.50 19.46 -34.03
N TYR A 110 11.71 20.66 -34.56
CA TYR A 110 11.03 21.88 -34.14
C TYR A 110 9.51 21.74 -34.42
N TYR A 111 8.75 21.32 -33.42
CA TYR A 111 7.41 21.85 -33.25
C TYR A 111 7.55 23.13 -32.44
N GLU A 112 7.20 24.28 -33.02
CA GLU A 112 6.86 25.43 -32.18
C GLU A 112 5.51 25.13 -31.52
N PRO A 113 5.43 25.00 -30.18
CA PRO A 113 4.15 24.97 -29.52
C PRO A 113 3.53 26.36 -29.69
N VAL A 114 2.43 26.45 -30.44
CA VAL A 114 1.51 27.59 -30.34
C VAL A 114 1.04 27.63 -28.89
N SER A 115 1.69 28.49 -28.10
CA SER A 115 1.35 28.69 -26.70
C SER A 115 -0.03 29.34 -26.67
N PRO A 116 -1.07 28.70 -26.10
CA PRO A 116 -2.29 29.43 -25.83
C PRO A 116 -1.93 30.59 -24.91
N SER A 117 -2.45 31.78 -25.18
CA SER A 117 -2.31 32.92 -24.26
C SER A 117 -3.07 32.62 -22.97
N TYR A 118 -2.45 31.87 -22.06
CA TYR A 118 -2.93 31.72 -20.71
C TYR A 118 -2.60 33.02 -19.97
N SER A 119 -3.64 33.77 -19.62
CA SER A 119 -3.52 34.74 -18.53
C SER A 119 -3.17 33.93 -17.29
N SER A 120 -1.91 33.97 -16.85
CA SER A 120 -1.48 33.29 -15.64
C SER A 120 -2.38 33.75 -14.50
N PRO A 121 -3.20 32.88 -13.88
CA PRO A 121 -3.79 33.23 -12.60
C PRO A 121 -2.63 33.57 -11.67
N GLY A 122 -2.71 34.73 -11.01
CA GLY A 122 -1.74 35.14 -10.00
C GLY A 122 -1.57 34.02 -8.97
N PRO A 123 -0.43 33.99 -8.24
CA PRO A 123 -0.11 32.89 -7.34
C PRO A 123 -1.32 32.57 -6.46
N GLU A 124 -1.93 31.40 -6.68
CA GLU A 124 -3.03 30.96 -5.84
C GLU A 124 -2.51 30.90 -4.40
N PRO A 125 -3.28 31.40 -3.42
CA PRO A 125 -2.88 31.30 -2.03
C PRO A 125 -2.67 29.83 -1.71
N ILE A 126 -1.43 29.47 -1.36
CA ILE A 126 -1.06 28.13 -0.95
C ILE A 126 -1.97 27.77 0.23
N ALA A 127 -2.98 26.91 -0.03
CA ALA A 127 -3.80 26.38 1.04
C ALA A 127 -2.87 25.66 2.02
N PRO A 128 -2.92 25.96 3.33
CA PRO A 128 -2.05 25.32 4.30
C PRO A 128 -2.25 23.81 4.19
N SER A 129 -1.18 23.10 3.79
CA SER A 129 -1.19 21.64 3.70
C SER A 129 -1.69 21.06 5.03
N ALA A 130 -2.87 20.43 4.99
CA ALA A 130 -3.57 19.94 6.17
C ALA A 130 -2.96 18.63 6.71
N GLY A 131 -1.62 18.58 6.78
CA GLY A 131 -0.85 17.38 7.07
C GLY A 131 -0.22 17.31 8.46
N VAL A 132 -0.10 18.43 9.19
CA VAL A 132 0.58 18.44 10.50
C VAL A 132 -0.38 18.81 11.64
N GLY A 133 -1.27 19.79 11.42
CA GLY A 133 -2.20 20.25 12.46
C GLY A 133 -3.16 19.16 12.97
N ARG A 134 -3.59 18.25 12.09
CA ARG A 134 -4.48 17.13 12.45
C ARG A 134 -3.82 16.15 13.43
N PHE A 135 -2.55 15.81 13.23
CA PHE A 135 -1.84 14.91 14.15
C PHE A 135 -1.65 15.56 15.51
N VAL A 136 -1.31 16.85 15.56
CA VAL A 136 -1.20 17.60 16.82
C VAL A 136 -2.56 17.62 17.55
N ILE A 137 -3.66 17.85 16.83
CA ILE A 137 -5.01 17.82 17.40
C ILE A 137 -5.36 16.44 17.97
N TYR A 138 -5.07 15.35 17.26
CA TYR A 138 -5.34 14.00 17.77
C TYR A 138 -4.45 13.64 18.98
N ILE A 139 -3.19 14.09 19.01
CA ILE A 139 -2.32 13.92 20.17
C ILE A 139 -2.88 14.68 21.37
N LEU A 140 -3.32 15.93 21.19
CA LEU A 140 -3.89 16.74 22.27
C LEU A 140 -5.21 16.16 22.79
N ILE A 141 -6.11 15.73 21.90
CA ILE A 141 -7.38 15.09 22.28
C ILE A 141 -7.12 13.76 22.99
N GLY A 142 -6.18 12.96 22.50
CA GLY A 142 -5.79 11.69 23.14
C GLY A 142 -5.21 11.90 24.54
N LEU A 143 -4.36 12.91 24.72
CA LEU A 143 -3.76 13.24 26.01
C LEU A 143 -4.83 13.78 27.00
N LEU A 144 -5.77 14.61 26.52
CA LEU A 144 -6.90 15.09 27.31
C LEU A 144 -7.80 13.93 27.78
N ILE A 145 -8.15 13.00 26.88
CA ILE A 145 -8.96 11.82 27.21
C ILE A 145 -8.20 10.91 28.19
N LEU A 146 -6.89 10.72 28.02
CA LEU A 146 -6.07 9.94 28.93
C LEU A 146 -6.06 10.56 30.34
N VAL A 147 -5.86 11.88 30.45
CA VAL A 147 -5.90 12.60 31.74
C VAL A 147 -7.29 12.51 32.37
N LEU A 148 -8.35 12.68 31.57
CA LEU A 148 -9.73 12.54 32.05
C LEU A 148 -10.00 11.12 32.57
N LEU A 149 -9.54 10.08 31.86
CA LEU A 149 -9.65 8.68 32.31
C LEU A 149 -8.83 8.41 33.58
N LEU A 150 -7.64 9.00 33.71
CA LEU A 150 -6.83 8.89 34.93
C LEU A 150 -7.49 9.57 36.14
N LEU A 151 -8.16 10.70 35.92
CA LEU A 151 -8.94 11.40 36.94
C LEU A 151 -10.21 10.61 37.31
N LEU A 152 -10.93 10.06 36.33
CA LEU A 152 -12.11 9.20 36.55
C LEU A 152 -11.76 7.89 37.28
N GLN A 153 -10.56 7.36 37.06
CA GLN A 153 -10.06 6.19 37.77
C GLN A 153 -9.56 6.50 39.20
N GLY A 154 -9.61 7.77 39.64
CA GLY A 154 -9.08 8.20 40.93
C GLY A 154 -7.59 7.88 41.11
N LYS A 155 -6.86 7.66 40.00
CA LYS A 155 -5.50 7.12 40.00
C LYS A 155 -4.42 8.19 40.12
N MET A 156 -4.82 9.46 39.96
CA MET A 156 -4.00 10.63 40.24
C MET A 156 -4.42 11.24 41.57
N ASP A 157 -4.13 10.56 42.67
CA ASP A 157 -4.15 11.18 43.99
C ASP A 157 -2.79 11.86 44.22
N LEU A 158 -2.69 13.15 43.86
CA LEU A 158 -1.46 13.94 44.09
C LEU A 158 -1.19 14.17 45.59
N GLN A 159 -2.09 13.73 46.49
CA GLN A 159 -1.94 13.83 47.95
C GLN A 159 -1.27 12.61 48.61
N ASP A 160 -1.18 11.47 47.91
CA ASP A 160 -0.59 10.23 48.46
C ASP A 160 0.93 10.10 48.17
N TRP A 161 1.47 11.01 47.35
CA TRP A 161 2.88 11.04 47.02
C TRP A 161 3.71 11.59 48.18
N ASP A 162 4.28 10.68 48.99
CA ASP A 162 5.24 11.01 50.06
C ASP A 162 6.68 10.72 49.60
N PRO A 163 7.52 11.75 49.36
CA PRO A 163 8.91 11.58 48.92
C PRO A 163 9.81 10.87 49.96
N ARG A 164 9.35 10.68 51.21
CA ARG A 164 10.11 9.96 52.25
C ARG A 164 9.87 8.46 52.25
N LYS A 165 8.81 7.98 51.59
CA LYS A 165 8.49 6.55 51.45
C LYS A 165 9.16 5.91 50.23
N TRP A 166 9.79 6.72 49.39
CA TRP A 166 10.55 6.27 48.23
C TRP A 166 11.84 5.57 48.69
N ASP A 167 11.92 4.25 48.47
CA ASP A 167 13.12 3.44 48.73
C ASP A 167 13.64 2.83 47.42
N PRO A 168 14.76 3.32 46.86
CA PRO A 168 15.33 2.80 45.63
C PRO A 168 15.81 1.34 45.73
N ARG A 169 15.94 0.79 46.94
CA ARG A 169 16.32 -0.62 47.15
C ARG A 169 15.19 -1.61 46.93
N LYS A 170 13.94 -1.14 46.83
CA LYS A 170 12.78 -1.99 46.49
C LYS A 170 12.68 -2.27 44.98
N LEU A 171 13.48 -1.58 44.16
CA LEU A 171 13.63 -1.86 42.75
C LEU A 171 14.69 -2.96 42.56
N ASP A 172 14.39 -4.19 42.99
CA ASP A 172 15.20 -5.35 42.62
C ASP A 172 14.68 -5.93 41.29
N PRO A 173 15.37 -5.70 40.15
CA PRO A 173 14.95 -6.27 38.87
C PRO A 173 15.00 -7.80 38.86
N ARG A 174 15.65 -8.45 39.84
CA ARG A 174 15.76 -9.91 39.94
C ARG A 174 14.54 -10.56 40.59
N LYS A 175 13.76 -9.83 41.40
CA LYS A 175 12.58 -10.38 42.10
C LYS A 175 11.30 -10.40 41.27
N LYS A 176 11.28 -9.77 40.09
CA LYS A 176 10.14 -9.82 39.14
C LYS A 176 10.26 -10.90 38.07
N ARG A 177 11.05 -11.96 38.31
CA ARG A 177 10.80 -13.25 37.64
C ARG A 177 9.77 -14.02 38.45
N THR A 178 8.50 -13.66 38.29
CA THR A 178 7.43 -14.62 38.58
C THR A 178 7.74 -15.85 37.74
N SER A 179 8.02 -16.96 38.40
CA SER A 179 8.16 -18.28 37.80
C SER A 179 6.81 -18.67 37.18
N ILE A 180 6.57 -18.24 35.94
CA ILE A 180 5.59 -18.88 35.10
C ILE A 180 6.23 -20.20 34.68
N GLN A 181 5.94 -21.29 35.41
CA GLN A 181 6.13 -22.60 34.79
C GLN A 181 5.23 -22.61 33.55
N PRO A 182 5.75 -22.86 32.33
CA PRO A 182 4.87 -23.18 31.24
C PRO A 182 4.06 -24.42 31.65
N PRO A 183 2.73 -24.44 31.47
CA PRO A 183 1.96 -25.67 31.68
C PRO A 183 2.60 -26.78 30.83
N ALA A 184 2.51 -28.02 31.30
CA ALA A 184 3.17 -29.18 30.73
C ALA A 184 2.70 -29.49 29.29
N VAL A 185 3.16 -28.73 28.29
CA VAL A 185 2.93 -28.98 26.86
C VAL A 185 4.08 -29.83 26.30
N ARG A 186 4.42 -30.91 27.01
CA ARG A 186 5.41 -31.91 26.55
C ARG A 186 4.89 -33.35 26.54
N ALA A 187 3.62 -33.58 26.85
CA ALA A 187 3.02 -34.92 26.83
C ALA A 187 2.16 -35.23 25.60
N GLU A 188 1.97 -34.27 24.68
CA GLU A 188 1.02 -34.42 23.56
C GLU A 188 1.67 -34.43 22.17
N LEU A 189 3.02 -34.36 22.09
CA LEU A 189 3.77 -34.41 20.83
C LEU A 189 4.22 -35.83 20.43
N ASP A 190 4.08 -36.81 21.34
CA ASP A 190 4.43 -38.22 21.07
C ASP A 190 3.27 -39.04 20.48
N SER A 191 2.05 -38.47 20.41
CA SER A 191 0.88 -39.13 19.83
C SER A 191 0.63 -38.81 18.36
N PHE A 192 1.43 -37.92 17.75
CA PHE A 192 1.20 -37.38 16.40
C PHE A 192 2.31 -37.66 15.38
N ILE A 193 3.13 -38.71 15.60
CA ILE A 193 4.06 -39.20 14.58
C ILE A 193 3.45 -40.44 13.91
N PRO A 194 2.98 -40.37 12.65
CA PRO A 194 2.59 -41.56 11.93
C PRO A 194 3.81 -42.43 11.62
N PHE A 195 3.65 -43.69 12.00
CA PHE A 195 4.46 -44.85 11.69
C PHE A 195 4.94 -44.87 10.23
N PHE A 196 6.24 -44.68 10.00
CA PHE A 196 6.92 -45.23 8.82
C PHE A 196 8.09 -46.09 9.29
N VAL A 197 7.75 -47.36 9.53
CA VAL A 197 8.70 -48.48 9.46
C VAL A 197 8.95 -48.75 7.98
N SER A 198 10.19 -48.62 7.52
CA SER A 198 10.71 -49.48 6.45
C SER A 198 12.24 -49.43 6.35
N ALA A 199 12.81 -50.63 6.49
CA ALA A 199 14.05 -51.12 5.87
C ALA A 199 15.42 -50.59 6.35
N GLY A 200 16.28 -51.53 6.76
CA GLY A 200 17.73 -51.34 6.64
C GLY A 200 18.59 -52.00 7.72
N GLU A 201 18.43 -53.29 7.97
CA GLU A 201 19.39 -54.07 8.77
C GLU A 201 20.73 -54.17 8.02
N GLY A 202 21.78 -53.56 8.57
CA GLY A 202 23.14 -53.55 8.02
C GLY A 202 24.17 -53.80 9.12
N LYS A 203 24.42 -55.08 9.37
CA LYS A 203 25.39 -55.63 10.32
C LYS A 203 26.83 -55.42 9.82
N GLY A 204 27.71 -54.88 10.65
CA GLY A 204 29.13 -54.72 10.32
C GLY A 204 30.01 -54.49 11.54
N LYS A 205 30.24 -55.55 12.32
CA LYS A 205 31.30 -55.64 13.34
C LYS A 205 32.40 -56.54 12.77
N GLY A 206 33.62 -56.04 12.72
CA GLY A 206 34.78 -56.76 12.23
C GLY A 206 36.05 -56.12 12.76
N ASP A 207 36.38 -56.46 14.00
CA ASP A 207 37.72 -56.31 14.55
C ASP A 207 38.64 -57.34 13.88
N SER A 208 39.82 -56.94 13.42
CA SER A 208 40.95 -57.85 13.27
C SER A 208 42.27 -57.09 13.31
N ASN A 209 43.09 -57.49 14.28
CA ASN A 209 44.52 -57.25 14.32
C ASN A 209 45.22 -57.73 13.04
N LEU A 210 46.11 -56.90 12.50
CA LEU A 210 47.51 -57.19 12.14
C LEU A 210 48.18 -55.89 11.66
#